data_AF-R6PP81-F1
#
_entry.id   AF-R6PP81-F1
#
_cell.length_a   1.000
_cell.length_b   1.000
_cell.length_c   1.000
_cell.angle_alpha   90.00
_cell.angle_beta   90.00
_cell.angle_gamma   90.00
#
_symmetry.space_group_name_H-M   'P 1'
#
loop_
_entity.id
_entity.type
_entity.pdbx_description
1 polymer ?
#
loop_
_entity_poly.entity_id
_entity_poly.type
_entity_poly.pdbx_seq_one_letter_code
_entity_poly.pdbx_strand_id
1 'polypeptide(L)'
;MKNPAKAIKIVSIIVLIYGILLGIGGILLTAGGGIGTSFVGNNSEAINSAIAENSEASSSMDEINNTFGTDAKPAEAAVVVTSALLVLGIVFVISAIFDIIAAVLGLKAAKGGNPNPAFIFGIIDIVLSVISIVTYKGNYDIFSVISLIIGFAISAIYTYAAYQLKKQRA
;
A
#
# COMPACT_ATOMS: atom_id res chain seq x y z
N MET A 1 27.00 18.64 8.49
CA MET A 1 26.28 19.10 7.28
C MET A 1 26.31 20.63 7.25
N LYS A 2 26.66 21.29 6.13
CA LYS A 2 26.88 22.77 6.12
C LYS A 2 25.59 23.62 6.24
N ASN A 3 24.43 23.13 5.80
CA ASN A 3 23.15 23.86 5.89
C ASN A 3 21.96 22.91 6.15
N PRO A 4 21.73 22.50 7.42
CA PRO A 4 20.72 21.49 7.77
C PRO A 4 19.29 21.92 7.41
N ALA A 5 18.96 23.22 7.50
CA ALA A 5 17.66 23.76 7.08
C ALA A 5 17.41 23.58 5.58
N LYS A 6 18.45 23.72 4.75
CA LYS A 6 18.33 23.49 3.30
C LYS A 6 18.17 22.01 2.97
N ALA A 7 18.90 21.09 3.63
CA ALA A 7 18.71 19.66 3.31
C ALA A 7 17.37 19.14 3.78
N ILE A 8 16.92 19.46 5.00
CA ILE A 8 15.60 18.98 5.43
C ILE A 8 14.49 19.53 4.55
N LYS A 9 14.62 20.76 4.03
CA LYS A 9 13.70 21.29 3.02
C LYS A 9 13.69 20.43 1.75
N ILE A 10 14.86 20.11 1.20
CA ILE A 10 14.99 19.31 -0.03
C ILE A 10 14.42 17.91 0.19
N VAL A 11 14.83 17.23 1.27
CA VAL A 11 14.37 15.88 1.60
C VAL A 11 12.86 15.87 1.84
N SER A 12 12.32 16.86 2.55
CA SER A 12 10.87 16.96 2.77
C SER A 12 10.09 17.15 1.46
N ILE A 13 10.63 17.88 0.48
CA ILE A 13 10.00 18.03 -0.84
C ILE A 13 10.01 16.69 -1.59
N ILE A 14 11.11 15.94 -1.51
CA ILE A 14 11.21 14.61 -2.13
C ILE A 14 10.16 13.66 -1.51
N VAL A 15 10.10 13.61 -0.18
CA VAL A 15 9.11 12.81 0.55
C VAL A 15 7.69 13.25 0.21
N LEU A 16 7.43 14.55 0.07
CA LEU A 16 6.12 15.06 -0.33
C LEU A 16 5.70 14.54 -1.71
N ILE A 17 6.59 14.67 -2.71
CA ILE A 17 6.32 14.22 -4.08
C ILE A 17 6.10 12.71 -4.09
N TYR A 18 6.95 11.95 -3.38
CA TYR A 18 6.82 10.51 -3.24
C TYR A 18 5.47 10.12 -2.63
N GLY A 19 5.08 10.72 -1.51
CA GLY A 19 3.81 10.47 -0.85
C GLY A 19 2.60 10.79 -1.72
N ILE A 20 2.64 11.89 -2.48
CA ILE A 20 1.55 12.23 -3.42
C ILE A 20 1.44 11.18 -4.53
N LEU A 21 2.55 10.79 -5.14
CA LEU A 21 2.56 9.76 -6.20
C LEU A 21 2.07 8.41 -5.68
N LEU A 22 2.54 8.02 -4.48
CA LEU A 22 2.11 6.79 -3.81
C LEU A 22 0.62 6.81 -3.49
N GLY A 23 0.10 7.95 -3.01
CA GLY A 23 -1.32 8.13 -2.69
C GLY A 23 -2.21 8.03 -3.92
N ILE A 24 -1.81 8.67 -5.03
CA ILE A 24 -2.53 8.54 -6.31
C ILE A 24 -2.54 7.07 -6.76
N GLY A 25 -1.39 6.38 -6.70
CA GLY A 25 -1.30 4.96 -7.02
C GLY A 25 -2.22 4.10 -6.14
N GLY A 26 -2.22 4.33 -4.83
CA GLY A 26 -3.07 3.61 -3.88
C GLY A 26 -4.57 3.83 -4.11
N ILE A 27 -4.99 5.06 -4.41
CA ILE A 27 -6.38 5.37 -4.76
C ILE A 27 -6.79 4.63 -6.04
N LEU A 28 -5.95 4.65 -7.08
CA LEU A 28 -6.24 3.95 -8.33
C LEU A 28 -6.32 2.43 -8.13
N LEU A 29 -5.42 1.84 -7.33
CA LEU A 29 -5.48 0.42 -6.98
C LEU A 29 -6.76 0.08 -6.21
N THR A 30 -7.15 0.90 -5.24
CA THR A 30 -8.36 0.69 -4.44
C THR A 30 -9.62 0.79 -5.31
N ALA A 31 -9.69 1.79 -6.18
CA ALA A 31 -10.81 1.98 -7.12
C ALA A 31 -10.90 0.82 -8.12
N GLY A 32 -9.76 0.38 -8.68
CA GLY A 32 -9.70 -0.76 -9.59
C GLY A 32 -10.06 -2.09 -8.92
N GLY A 33 -9.59 -2.31 -7.68
CA GLY A 33 -9.91 -3.49 -6.88
C GLY A 33 -11.39 -3.59 -6.52
N GLY A 34 -12.01 -2.46 -6.11
CA GLY A 34 -13.43 -2.41 -5.76
C GLY A 34 -14.38 -2.66 -6.94
N ILE A 35 -14.02 -2.22 -8.14
CA ILE A 35 -14.77 -2.53 -9.36
C ILE A 35 -14.70 -4.03 -9.66
N GLY A 36 -13.52 -4.64 -9.51
CA GLY A 36 -13.32 -6.07 -9.74
C GLY A 36 -14.09 -6.96 -8.77
N THR A 37 -14.11 -6.65 -7.47
CA THR A 37 -14.88 -7.43 -6.48
C THR A 37 -16.38 -7.35 -6.73
N SER A 38 -16.88 -6.18 -7.14
CA SER A 38 -18.32 -5.97 -7.39
C SER A 38 -18.80 -6.71 -8.64
N PHE A 39 -18.00 -6.73 -9.71
CA PHE A 39 -18.31 -7.47 -10.92
C PHE A 39 -18.27 -8.99 -10.71
N VAL A 40 -17.25 -9.49 -9.99
CA VAL A 40 -17.13 -10.93 -9.70
C VAL A 40 -18.22 -11.40 -8.73
N GLY A 41 -18.53 -10.62 -7.69
CA GLY A 41 -19.60 -10.93 -6.73
C GLY A 41 -20.97 -11.06 -7.38
N ASN A 42 -21.37 -10.05 -8.17
CA ASN A 42 -22.68 -10.04 -8.83
C ASN A 42 -22.87 -11.20 -9.81
N ASN A 43 -21.80 -11.57 -10.55
CA ASN A 43 -21.87 -12.69 -11.48
C ASN A 43 -21.90 -14.03 -10.76
N SER A 44 -21.19 -14.18 -9.64
CA SER A 44 -21.21 -15.39 -8.81
C SER A 44 -22.60 -15.64 -8.22
N GLU A 45 -23.23 -14.62 -7.66
CA GLU A 45 -24.60 -14.71 -7.11
C GLU A 45 -25.64 -15.01 -8.18
N ALA A 46 -25.56 -14.35 -9.35
CA ALA A 46 -26.45 -14.60 -10.47
C ALA A 46 -26.29 -16.03 -11.04
N ILE A 47 -25.06 -16.52 -11.16
CA ILE A 47 -24.78 -17.90 -11.62
C ILE A 47 -25.31 -18.92 -10.60
N ASN A 48 -25.04 -18.72 -9.31
CA ASN A 48 -25.51 -19.65 -8.27
C ASN A 48 -27.04 -19.66 -8.16
N SER A 49 -27.69 -18.51 -8.33
CA SER A 49 -29.15 -18.40 -8.40
C SER A 49 -29.72 -19.14 -9.62
N ALA A 50 -29.10 -18.99 -10.80
CA ALA A 50 -29.54 -19.67 -12.02
C ALA A 50 -29.33 -21.20 -11.99
N ILE A 51 -28.31 -21.67 -11.27
CA ILE A 51 -28.08 -23.10 -11.03
C ILE A 51 -29.13 -23.64 -10.05
N ALA A 52 -29.44 -22.91 -8.97
CA ALA A 52 -30.45 -23.31 -8.00
C ALA A 52 -31.85 -23.41 -8.64
N GLU A 53 -32.23 -22.44 -9.47
CA GLU A 53 -33.51 -22.43 -10.19
C GLU A 53 -33.63 -23.59 -11.18
N ASN A 54 -32.54 -23.98 -11.87
CA ASN A 54 -32.54 -25.17 -12.74
C ASN A 54 -32.49 -26.50 -11.97
N SER A 55 -31.95 -26.52 -10.75
CA SER A 55 -31.93 -27.72 -9.90
C SER A 55 -33.33 -28.12 -9.43
N GLU A 56 -34.22 -27.16 -9.20
CA GLU A 56 -35.63 -27.43 -8.87
C GLU A 56 -36.41 -27.92 -10.10
N ALA A 57 -36.03 -27.50 -11.31
CA ALA A 57 -36.62 -27.94 -12.56
C ALA A 57 -36.15 -29.34 -13.03
N SER A 58 -35.04 -29.86 -12.49
CA SER A 58 -34.38 -31.10 -12.94
C SER A 58 -34.64 -32.33 -12.05
N SER A 59 -35.76 -32.37 -11.32
CA SER A 59 -36.17 -33.57 -10.56
C SER A 59 -36.54 -34.79 -11.43
N SER A 60 -36.27 -34.75 -12.75
CA SER A 60 -36.55 -35.84 -13.69
C SER A 60 -35.40 -36.20 -14.64
N MET A 61 -34.15 -35.79 -14.41
CA MET A 61 -33.07 -36.01 -15.40
C MET A 61 -31.67 -36.21 -14.78
N ASP A 62 -31.54 -37.10 -13.79
CA ASP A 62 -30.29 -37.37 -13.05
C ASP A 62 -29.10 -37.90 -13.89
N GLU A 63 -29.27 -38.21 -15.18
CA GLU A 63 -28.29 -39.02 -15.93
C GLU A 63 -27.43 -38.25 -16.96
N ILE A 64 -27.74 -36.99 -17.28
CA ILE A 64 -27.02 -36.24 -18.34
C ILE A 64 -25.83 -35.42 -17.78
N ASN A 65 -25.80 -35.15 -16.48
CA ASN A 65 -24.90 -34.13 -15.91
C ASN A 65 -23.43 -34.54 -15.72
N ASN A 66 -23.06 -35.79 -16.00
CA ASN A 66 -21.69 -36.28 -15.78
C ASN A 66 -20.70 -35.97 -16.92
N THR A 67 -21.10 -35.16 -17.92
CA THR A 67 -20.27 -34.89 -19.12
C THR A 67 -19.66 -33.47 -19.17
N PHE A 68 -20.02 -32.56 -18.25
CA PHE A 68 -19.41 -31.23 -18.17
C PHE A 68 -18.61 -31.04 -16.88
N GLY A 69 -17.71 -31.98 -16.63
CA GLY A 69 -16.57 -31.76 -15.74
C GLY A 69 -15.62 -30.74 -16.35
N THR A 70 -15.96 -29.46 -16.27
CA THR A 70 -15.00 -28.37 -16.41
C THR A 70 -14.66 -27.88 -15.02
N ASP A 71 -13.46 -28.20 -14.56
CA ASP A 71 -12.81 -27.66 -13.36
C ASP A 71 -12.87 -26.12 -13.38
N ALA A 72 -13.93 -25.56 -12.81
CA ALA A 72 -14.15 -24.13 -12.69
C ALA A 72 -13.27 -23.55 -11.57
N LYS A 73 -11.94 -23.58 -11.78
CA LYS A 73 -10.93 -22.94 -10.93
C LYS A 73 -10.62 -21.44 -11.19
N PRO A 74 -11.25 -20.68 -12.13
CA PRO A 74 -10.89 -19.27 -12.33
C PRO A 74 -11.58 -18.29 -11.37
N ALA A 75 -12.69 -18.67 -10.73
CA ALA A 75 -13.46 -17.76 -9.87
C ALA A 75 -12.75 -17.44 -8.55
N GLU A 76 -12.16 -18.44 -7.88
CA GLU A 76 -11.39 -18.24 -6.64
C GLU A 76 -10.13 -17.38 -6.87
N ALA A 77 -9.41 -17.61 -7.96
CA ALA A 77 -8.23 -16.82 -8.29
C ALA A 77 -8.58 -15.34 -8.57
N ALA A 78 -9.71 -15.08 -9.24
CA ALA A 78 -10.16 -13.72 -9.52
C ALA A 78 -10.55 -12.95 -8.25
N VAL A 79 -11.24 -13.59 -7.30
CA VAL A 79 -11.62 -12.99 -6.00
C VAL A 79 -10.39 -12.72 -5.11
N VAL A 80 -9.43 -13.65 -5.09
CA VAL A 80 -8.19 -13.50 -4.31
C VAL A 80 -7.33 -12.36 -4.86
N VAL A 81 -7.21 -12.22 -6.18
CA VAL A 81 -6.43 -11.14 -6.80
C VAL A 81 -7.08 -9.77 -6.58
N THR A 82 -8.41 -9.67 -6.67
CA THR A 82 -9.12 -8.39 -6.47
C THR A 82 -9.11 -7.92 -5.02
N SER A 83 -9.26 -8.83 -4.05
CA SER A 83 -9.15 -8.50 -2.62
C SER A 83 -7.72 -8.10 -2.22
N ALA A 84 -6.70 -8.77 -2.77
CA ALA A 84 -5.30 -8.41 -2.52
C ALA A 84 -4.93 -7.01 -3.05
N LEU A 85 -5.45 -6.63 -4.23
CA LEU A 85 -5.24 -5.30 -4.80
C LEU A 85 -5.90 -4.19 -3.97
N LEU A 86 -7.08 -4.46 -3.39
CA LEU A 86 -7.77 -3.51 -2.52
C LEU A 86 -7.01 -3.30 -1.21
N VAL A 87 -6.52 -4.38 -0.58
CA VAL A 87 -5.67 -4.27 0.62
C VAL A 87 -4.39 -3.51 0.30
N LEU A 88 -3.70 -3.84 -0.79
CA LEU A 88 -2.49 -3.14 -1.22
C LEU A 88 -2.73 -1.64 -1.46
N GLY A 89 -3.85 -1.30 -2.12
CA GLY A 89 -4.26 0.08 -2.36
C GLY A 89 -4.46 0.87 -1.06
N ILE A 90 -5.15 0.30 -0.07
CA ILE A 90 -5.36 0.92 1.24
C ILE A 90 -4.03 1.14 1.96
N VAL A 91 -3.13 0.14 1.96
CA VAL A 91 -1.80 0.29 2.57
C VAL A 91 -1.04 1.44 1.93
N PHE A 92 -1.09 1.59 0.60
CA PHE A 92 -0.41 2.68 -0.11
C PHE A 92 -1.00 4.05 0.25
N VAL A 93 -2.33 4.15 0.39
CA VAL A 93 -2.98 5.40 0.83
C VAL A 93 -2.56 5.77 2.25
N ILE A 94 -2.52 4.79 3.16
CA ILE A 94 -2.07 5.05 4.54
C ILE A 94 -0.62 5.53 4.54
N SER A 95 0.28 4.82 3.85
CA SER A 95 1.69 5.23 3.73
C SER A 95 1.84 6.64 3.17
N ALA A 96 1.07 6.99 2.14
CA ALA A 96 1.07 8.33 1.55
C ALA A 96 0.69 9.42 2.56
N ILE A 97 -0.28 9.16 3.44
CA ILE A 97 -0.67 10.09 4.50
C ILE A 97 0.50 10.31 5.47
N PHE A 98 1.19 9.24 5.87
CA PHE A 98 2.37 9.34 6.74
C PHE A 98 3.49 10.16 6.08
N ASP A 99 3.79 9.90 4.81
CA ASP A 99 4.80 10.64 4.04
C ASP A 99 4.47 12.13 3.94
N ILE A 100 3.21 12.47 3.67
CA ILE A 100 2.75 13.86 3.60
C ILE A 100 2.90 14.55 4.96
N ILE A 101 2.52 13.88 6.06
CA ILE A 101 2.69 14.43 7.41
C ILE A 101 4.18 14.68 7.70
N ALA A 102 5.05 13.69 7.44
CA ALA A 102 6.49 13.82 7.60
C ALA A 102 7.03 15.00 6.78
N ALA A 103 6.64 15.12 5.52
CA ALA A 103 7.05 16.20 4.65
C ALA A 103 6.62 17.58 5.18
N VAL A 104 5.37 17.72 5.65
CA VAL A 104 4.87 18.98 6.23
C VAL A 104 5.64 19.35 7.50
N LEU A 105 5.89 18.38 8.38
CA LEU A 105 6.68 18.60 9.60
C LEU A 105 8.12 19.02 9.27
N GLY A 106 8.76 18.36 8.31
CA GLY A 106 10.12 18.67 7.89
C GLY A 106 10.23 20.03 7.20
N LEU A 107 9.23 20.41 6.39
CA LEU A 107 9.15 21.74 5.77
C LEU A 107 8.89 22.84 6.82
N LYS A 108 8.01 22.59 7.80
CA LYS A 108 7.77 23.51 8.92
C LYS A 108 9.05 23.72 9.72
N ALA A 109 9.78 22.64 10.01
CA ALA A 109 11.06 22.71 10.67
C ALA A 109 12.07 23.52 9.83
N ALA A 110 12.18 23.27 8.52
CA ALA A 110 13.08 24.01 7.64
C ALA A 110 12.83 25.53 7.64
N LYS A 111 11.56 25.96 7.76
CA LYS A 111 11.15 27.38 7.79
C LYS A 111 11.36 28.08 9.15
N GLY A 112 11.95 27.42 10.13
CA GLY A 112 12.21 28.00 11.46
C GLY A 112 11.31 27.47 12.58
N GLY A 113 10.35 26.59 12.26
CA GLY A 113 9.51 25.95 13.27
C GLY A 113 10.27 24.93 14.15
N ASN A 114 9.62 24.47 15.22
CA ASN A 114 10.18 23.46 16.13
C ASN A 114 10.61 22.19 15.36
N PRO A 115 11.88 21.76 15.41
CA PRO A 115 12.36 20.58 14.72
C PRO A 115 12.02 19.26 15.42
N ASN A 116 11.60 19.29 16.70
CA ASN A 116 11.35 18.07 17.49
C ASN A 116 10.28 17.15 16.87
N PRO A 117 9.12 17.63 16.39
CA PRO A 117 8.12 16.77 15.77
C PRO A 117 8.64 16.05 14.52
N ALA A 118 9.37 16.75 13.66
CA ALA A 118 9.96 16.15 12.45
C ALA A 118 10.98 15.06 12.80
N PHE A 119 11.82 15.30 13.82
CA PHE A 119 12.78 14.31 14.29
C PHE A 119 12.12 13.08 14.91
N ILE A 120 11.11 13.26 15.76
CA ILE A 120 10.36 12.16 16.38
C ILE A 120 9.66 11.33 15.31
N PHE A 121 9.03 11.98 14.33
CA PHE A 121 8.33 11.29 13.24
C PHE A 121 9.30 10.47 12.38
N GLY A 122 10.50 11.00 12.10
CA GLY A 122 11.54 10.25 11.40
C GLY A 122 11.99 9.00 12.16
N ILE A 123 12.12 9.06 13.49
CA ILE A 123 12.43 7.86 14.29
C ILE A 123 11.32 6.83 14.18
N ILE A 124 10.05 7.24 14.29
CA ILE A 124 8.90 6.34 14.17
C ILE A 124 8.91 5.65 12.81
N ASP A 125 9.19 6.40 11.74
CA ASP A 125 9.25 5.89 10.38
C ASP A 125 10.39 4.87 10.19
N ILE A 126 11.58 5.13 10.76
CA ILE A 126 12.67 4.14 10.79
C ILE A 126 12.23 2.86 11.50
N VAL A 127 11.54 2.97 12.65
CA VAL A 127 11.09 1.80 13.41
C VAL A 127 10.08 0.98 12.60
N LEU A 128 9.12 1.64 11.94
CA LEU A 128 8.14 0.99 11.07
C LEU A 128 8.80 0.31 9.86
N SER A 129 9.80 0.96 9.27
CA SER A 129 10.59 0.39 8.18
C SER A 129 11.32 -0.89 8.62
N VAL A 130 11.97 -0.87 9.80
CA VAL A 130 12.65 -2.05 10.36
C VAL A 130 11.66 -3.18 10.66
N ILE A 131 10.50 -2.89 11.26
CA ILE A 131 9.46 -3.89 11.52
C ILE A 131 8.99 -4.53 10.20
N SER A 132 8.81 -3.72 9.16
CA SER A 132 8.42 -4.21 7.83
C SER A 132 9.47 -5.14 7.23
N ILE A 133 10.76 -4.81 7.37
CA ILE A 133 11.87 -5.68 6.92
C ILE A 133 11.82 -7.04 7.63
N VAL A 134 11.66 -7.06 8.95
CA VAL A 134 11.71 -8.30 9.76
C VAL A 134 10.46 -9.17 9.57
N THR A 135 9.31 -8.54 9.30
CA THR A 135 8.03 -9.25 9.12
C THR A 135 7.86 -9.80 7.70
N TYR A 136 8.67 -9.33 6.74
CA TYR A 136 8.58 -9.77 5.35
C TYR A 136 9.08 -11.22 5.19
N LYS A 137 8.15 -12.16 5.00
CA LYS A 137 8.41 -13.61 4.83
C LYS A 137 8.31 -14.10 3.37
N GLY A 138 8.39 -13.20 2.40
CA GLY A 138 8.31 -13.55 0.97
C GLY A 138 9.64 -14.01 0.39
N ASN A 139 9.60 -14.68 -0.78
CA ASN A 139 10.79 -14.88 -1.60
C ASN A 139 11.33 -13.51 -2.02
N TYR A 140 12.58 -13.21 -1.66
CA TYR A 140 13.24 -11.95 -1.99
C TYR A 140 13.51 -11.87 -3.50
N ASP A 141 12.55 -11.38 -4.28
CA ASP A 141 12.86 -10.89 -5.62
C ASP A 141 13.70 -9.61 -5.50
N ILE A 142 14.65 -9.43 -6.40
CA ILE A 142 15.62 -8.33 -6.40
C ILE A 142 14.92 -6.97 -6.37
N PHE A 143 13.78 -6.84 -7.06
CA PHE A 143 12.99 -5.61 -7.10
C PHE A 143 12.35 -5.28 -5.74
N SER A 144 11.88 -6.28 -5.00
CA SER A 144 11.30 -6.10 -3.67
C SER A 144 12.37 -5.68 -2.66
N VAL A 145 13.56 -6.28 -2.74
CA VAL A 145 14.71 -5.92 -1.88
C VAL A 145 15.19 -4.50 -2.16
N ILE A 146 15.35 -4.12 -3.43
CA ILE A 146 15.75 -2.76 -3.81
C ILE A 146 14.74 -1.74 -3.30
N SER A 147 13.44 -1.99 -3.48
CA SER A 147 12.38 -1.07 -3.00
C SER A 147 12.41 -0.91 -1.48
N LEU A 148 12.63 -2.01 -0.76
CA LEU A 148 12.76 -2.01 0.70
C LEU A 148 13.95 -1.17 1.18
N ILE A 149 15.11 -1.33 0.53
CA ILE A 149 16.34 -0.57 0.83
C ILE A 149 16.13 0.92 0.54
N ILE A 150 15.50 1.27 -0.59
CA ILE A 150 15.21 2.65 -0.95
C ILE A 150 14.29 3.30 0.08
N GLY A 151 13.22 2.61 0.48
CA GLY A 151 12.30 3.09 1.52
C GLY A 151 13.04 3.39 2.82
N PHE A 152 13.84 2.43 3.29
CA PHE A 152 14.67 2.62 4.48
C PHE A 152 15.67 3.79 4.35
N ALA A 153 16.32 3.92 3.19
CA ALA A 153 17.27 4.99 2.94
C ALA A 153 16.62 6.37 2.99
N ILE A 154 15.41 6.53 2.45
CA ILE A 154 14.64 7.79 2.51
C ILE A 154 14.33 8.13 3.98
N SER A 155 13.82 7.18 4.75
CA SER A 155 13.53 7.36 6.19
C SER A 155 14.79 7.73 6.98
N ALA A 156 15.92 7.08 6.69
CA ALA A 156 17.20 7.36 7.33
C ALA A 156 17.72 8.77 7.00
N ILE A 157 17.68 9.17 5.73
CA ILE A 157 18.12 10.49 5.27
C ILE A 157 17.23 11.60 5.86
N TYR A 158 15.91 11.40 5.87
CA TYR A 158 14.95 12.33 6.46
C TYR A 158 15.23 12.53 7.96
N THR A 159 15.36 11.42 8.70
CA THR A 159 15.61 11.45 10.15
C THR A 159 16.95 12.09 10.47
N TYR A 160 18.00 11.79 9.69
CA TYR A 160 19.31 12.39 9.87
C TYR A 160 19.29 13.91 9.58
N ALA A 161 18.56 14.35 8.57
CA ALA A 161 18.39 15.78 8.28
C ALA A 161 17.66 16.50 9.43
N ALA A 162 16.61 15.87 9.99
CA ALA A 162 15.88 16.37 11.15
C ALA A 162 16.73 16.42 12.42
N TYR A 163 17.55 15.39 12.65
CA TYR A 163 18.52 15.36 13.75
C TYR A 163 19.52 16.51 13.67
N GLN A 164 20.12 16.72 12.48
CA GLN A 164 21.10 17.77 12.30
C GLN A 164 20.49 19.17 12.47
N LEU A 165 19.24 19.37 12.04
CA LEU A 165 18.52 20.61 12.28
C LEU A 165 18.22 20.82 13.78
N LYS A 166 17.78 19.76 14.47
CA LYS A 166 17.55 19.79 15.92
C LYS A 166 18.82 20.14 16.67
N LYS A 167 19.95 19.52 16.33
CA LYS A 167 21.26 19.80 16.93
C LYS A 167 21.73 21.24 16.71
N GLN A 168 21.41 21.84 15.56
CA GLN A 168 21.77 23.24 15.29
C GLN A 168 20.92 24.24 16.11
N ARG A 169 19.71 23.84 16.50
CA ARG A 169 18.73 24.71 17.19
C ARG A 169 18.53 24.40 18.66
N ALA A 170 19.23 23.39 19.18
CA ALA A 170 19.36 23.10 20.60
C ALA A 170 20.47 23.97 21.18
#